data_AF-A0A7X2D9U7-F1
#
_entry.id   AF-A0A7X2D9U7-F1
#
_cell.length_a   1.000
_cell.length_b   1.000
_cell.length_c   1.000
_cell.angle_alpha   90.00
_cell.angle_beta   90.00
_cell.angle_gamma   90.00
#
_symmetry.space_group_name_H-M   'P 1'
#
loop_
_entity.id
_entity.type
_entity.pdbx_description
1 polymer ?
#
loop_
_entity_poly.entity_id
_entity_poly.type
_entity_poly.pdbx_seq_one_letter_code
_entity_poly.pdbx_strand_id
1 'polypeptide(L)'
;MTELFLVFLVFGLLGIVLIFMNKLLGPRSTNPTKETPFECGSPSLQEEITPVPIKFSLVAFIFLLFDIEVVFFFPWALVFKEMGLTALIVMFAYIFVIVIGFIYAWKKGAFVWD
;
A
#
# COMPACT_ATOMS: atom_id res chain seq x y z
N MET A 1 -16.88 -19.37 7.38
CA MET A 1 -15.50 -19.48 6.84
C MET A 1 -15.47 -20.06 5.44
N THR A 2 -16.24 -21.11 5.16
CA THR A 2 -16.42 -21.68 3.81
C THR A 2 -16.90 -20.65 2.79
N GLU A 3 -17.93 -19.86 3.12
CA GLU A 3 -18.45 -18.79 2.24
C GLU A 3 -17.36 -17.77 1.85
N LEU A 4 -16.58 -17.31 2.82
CA LEU A 4 -15.45 -16.39 2.60
C LEU A 4 -14.40 -17.01 1.68
N PHE A 5 -14.05 -18.27 1.91
CA PHE A 5 -13.11 -19.00 1.06
C PHE A 5 -13.62 -19.11 -0.38
N LEU A 6 -14.90 -19.44 -0.56
CA LEU A 6 -15.53 -19.53 -1.87
C LEU A 6 -15.53 -18.17 -2.59
N VAL A 7 -15.81 -17.09 -1.87
CA VAL A 7 -15.76 -15.73 -2.43
C VAL A 7 -14.37 -15.40 -2.98
N PHE A 8 -13.31 -15.60 -2.20
CA PHE A 8 -11.94 -15.35 -2.66
C PHE A 8 -11.57 -16.22 -3.87
N LEU A 9 -11.97 -17.49 -3.85
CA LEU A 9 -11.71 -18.42 -4.94
C LEU A 9 -12.43 -17.99 -6.23
N VAL A 10 -13.71 -17.61 -6.15
CA VAL A 10 -14.49 -17.16 -7.31
C VAL A 10 -13.89 -15.88 -7.91
N PHE A 11 -13.57 -14.88 -7.08
CA PHE A 11 -13.00 -13.62 -7.59
C PHE A 11 -11.58 -13.80 -8.14
N GLY A 12 -10.76 -14.65 -7.51
CA GLY A 12 -9.44 -15.00 -8.03
C GLY A 12 -9.52 -15.69 -9.39
N LEU A 13 -10.42 -16.68 -9.53
CA LEU A 13 -10.65 -17.38 -10.80
C LEU A 13 -11.23 -16.45 -11.86
N LEU A 14 -12.15 -15.55 -11.49
CA LEU A 14 -12.74 -14.58 -12.41
C LEU A 14 -11.65 -13.71 -13.04
N GLY A 15 -10.67 -13.22 -12.26
CA GLY A 15 -9.54 -12.45 -12.79
C GLY A 15 -8.76 -13.21 -13.86
N ILE A 16 -8.49 -14.50 -13.63
CA ILE A 16 -7.78 -15.37 -14.58
C ILE A 16 -8.62 -15.57 -15.85
N VAL A 17 -9.91 -15.85 -15.71
CA VAL A 17 -10.83 -16.04 -16.84
C VAL A 17 -10.90 -14.78 -17.70
N LEU A 18 -10.97 -13.59 -17.09
CA LEU A 18 -11.01 -12.33 -17.84
C LEU A 18 -9.73 -12.06 -18.63
N ILE A 19 -8.55 -12.33 -18.05
CA ILE A 19 -7.27 -12.24 -18.77
C ILE A 19 -7.24 -13.22 -19.95
N PHE A 20 -7.71 -14.46 -19.75
CA PHE A 20 -7.74 -15.47 -20.79
C PHE A 20 -8.74 -15.13 -21.92
N MET A 21 -9.91 -14.62 -21.56
CA MET A 21 -10.91 -14.14 -22.51
C MET A 21 -10.39 -12.97 -23.35
N ASN A 22 -9.67 -12.01 -22.75
CA ASN A 22 -9.03 -10.93 -23.51
C ASN A 22 -8.01 -11.48 -24.52
N LYS A 23 -7.23 -12.48 -24.13
CA LYS A 23 -6.26 -13.14 -25.01
C LYS A 23 -6.92 -13.86 -26.20
N LEU A 24 -8.12 -14.44 -26.02
CA LEU A 24 -8.87 -15.15 -27.05
C LEU A 24 -9.69 -14.24 -27.97
N LEU A 25 -10.42 -13.29 -27.37
CA LEU A 25 -11.42 -12.47 -28.06
C LEU A 25 -10.86 -11.11 -28.52
N GLY A 26 -9.77 -10.64 -27.90
CA GLY A 26 -9.20 -9.32 -28.17
C GLY A 26 -8.49 -9.26 -29.53
N PRO A 27 -8.71 -8.21 -30.34
CA PRO A 27 -7.97 -8.02 -31.58
C PRO A 27 -6.49 -7.81 -31.28
N ARG A 28 -5.62 -8.49 -32.03
CA ARG A 28 -4.16 -8.43 -31.86
C ARG A 28 -3.51 -7.82 -33.08
N SER A 29 -2.59 -6.89 -32.85
CA SER A 29 -1.76 -6.26 -33.88
C SER A 29 -0.35 -6.13 -33.32
N THR A 30 0.54 -7.00 -33.76
CA THR A 30 1.96 -6.95 -33.44
C THR A 30 2.65 -6.06 -34.47
N ASN A 31 3.16 -4.92 -34.02
CA ASN A 31 3.97 -4.01 -34.83
C ASN A 31 5.23 -3.69 -34.01
N PRO A 32 6.44 -3.78 -34.58
CA PRO A 32 7.67 -3.48 -33.85
C PRO A 32 7.65 -2.12 -33.13
N THR A 33 6.97 -1.11 -33.67
CA THR A 33 6.81 0.21 -33.03
C THR A 33 5.83 0.20 -31.85
N LYS A 34 4.86 -0.74 -31.79
CA LYS A 34 3.95 -0.89 -30.65
C LYS A 34 4.59 -1.63 -29.48
N GLU A 35 5.63 -2.42 -29.76
CA GLU A 35 6.36 -3.21 -28.76
C GLU A 35 7.52 -2.41 -28.11
N THR A 36 7.76 -1.17 -28.54
CA THR A 36 8.76 -0.27 -27.95
C THR A 36 8.13 0.70 -26.95
N PRO A 37 8.82 1.05 -25.84
CA PRO A 37 8.38 2.09 -24.92
C PRO A 37 8.12 3.43 -25.62
N PHE A 38 7.12 4.17 -25.14
CA PHE A 38 6.78 5.48 -25.68
C PHE A 38 7.71 6.57 -25.13
N GLU A 39 8.44 7.26 -26.01
CA GLU A 39 9.30 8.40 -25.68
C GLU A 39 9.01 9.65 -26.55
N CYS A 40 7.74 10.02 -26.70
CA CYS A 40 7.32 11.23 -27.43
C CYS A 40 7.84 11.31 -28.90
N GLY A 41 8.09 10.16 -29.53
CA GLY A 41 8.61 10.08 -30.91
C GLY A 41 10.14 10.01 -31.02
N SER A 42 10.87 10.06 -29.91
CA SER A 42 12.29 9.73 -29.84
C SER A 42 12.49 8.20 -29.84
N PRO A 43 13.60 7.68 -30.40
CA PRO A 43 14.04 6.32 -30.07
C PRO A 43 14.27 6.20 -28.56
N SER A 44 14.03 5.00 -28.00
CA SER A 44 14.18 4.72 -26.58
C SER A 44 15.59 5.08 -26.10
N LEU A 45 15.68 6.04 -25.17
CA LEU A 45 16.94 6.59 -24.67
C LEU A 45 17.65 5.66 -23.68
N GLN A 46 16.93 4.73 -23.05
CA GLN A 46 17.46 3.85 -22.00
C GLN A 46 17.36 2.38 -22.39
N GLU A 47 18.52 1.72 -22.53
CA GLU A 47 18.63 0.26 -22.63
C GLU A 47 18.51 -0.41 -21.24
N GLU A 48 18.83 0.32 -20.17
CA GLU A 48 18.80 -0.16 -18.78
C GLU A 48 18.00 0.77 -17.87
N ILE A 49 17.27 0.17 -16.91
CA ILE A 49 16.51 0.90 -15.90
C ILE A 49 17.49 1.45 -14.86
N THR A 50 17.76 2.74 -14.89
CA THR A 50 18.58 3.40 -13.87
C THR A 50 17.81 3.58 -12.55
N PRO A 51 18.46 3.47 -11.38
CA PRO A 51 17.82 3.75 -10.10
C PRO A 51 17.26 5.18 -10.05
N VAL A 52 15.97 5.31 -9.81
CA VAL A 52 15.32 6.60 -9.61
C VAL A 52 15.33 6.94 -8.12
N PRO A 53 15.77 8.15 -7.70
CA PRO A 53 15.73 8.53 -6.30
C PRO A 53 14.28 8.62 -5.80
N ILE A 54 13.96 7.87 -4.74
CA ILE A 54 12.64 7.88 -4.13
C ILE A 54 12.55 9.04 -3.13
N LYS A 55 11.93 10.14 -3.57
CA LYS A 55 11.78 11.38 -2.79
C LYS A 55 10.92 11.23 -1.52
N PHE A 56 10.11 10.18 -1.43
CA PHE A 56 9.17 9.91 -0.34
C PHE A 56 9.56 8.70 0.53
N SER A 57 10.85 8.33 0.54
CA SER A 57 11.35 7.21 1.36
C SER A 57 11.06 7.38 2.86
N LEU A 58 11.19 8.60 3.39
CA LEU A 58 10.84 8.90 4.80
C LEU A 58 9.36 8.67 5.09
N VAL A 59 8.47 9.00 4.15
CA VAL A 59 7.03 8.76 4.29
C VAL A 59 6.73 7.27 4.37
N ALA A 60 7.45 6.44 3.59
CA ALA A 60 7.29 4.98 3.64
C ALA A 60 7.71 4.39 5.00
N PHE A 61 8.81 4.86 5.58
CA PHE A 61 9.23 4.42 6.93
C PHE A 61 8.23 4.86 8.01
N ILE A 62 7.72 6.08 7.91
CA ILE A 62 6.67 6.58 8.82
C ILE A 62 5.40 5.74 8.68
N PHE A 63 4.96 5.47 7.45
CA PHE A 63 3.80 4.62 7.19
C PHE A 63 3.95 3.24 7.82
N LEU A 64 5.10 2.58 7.63
CA LEU A 64 5.38 1.27 8.24
C LEU A 64 5.29 1.32 9.77
N LEU A 65 5.86 2.36 10.38
CA LEU A 65 5.81 2.54 11.83
C LEU A 65 4.37 2.72 12.30
N PHE A 66 3.60 3.63 11.68
CA PHE A 66 2.21 3.87 12.02
C PHE A 66 1.31 2.65 11.82
N ASP A 67 1.54 1.85 10.77
CA ASP A 67 0.76 0.64 10.49
C ASP A 67 0.92 -0.37 11.63
N ILE A 68 2.14 -0.56 12.14
CA ILE A 68 2.41 -1.40 13.31
C ILE A 68 1.68 -0.86 14.54
N GLU A 69 1.66 0.46 14.76
CA GLU A 69 0.96 1.04 15.90
C GLU A 69 -0.57 0.80 15.82
N VAL A 70 -1.16 0.91 14.63
CA VAL A 70 -2.60 0.64 14.42
C VAL A 70 -2.95 -0.82 14.71
N VAL A 71 -2.04 -1.76 14.44
CA VAL A 71 -2.26 -3.18 14.77
C VAL A 71 -2.47 -3.38 16.28
N PHE A 72 -1.87 -2.57 17.15
CA PHE A 72 -2.08 -2.66 18.61
C PHE A 72 -3.48 -2.19 19.06
N PHE A 73 -4.24 -1.51 18.21
CA PHE A 73 -5.60 -1.10 18.54
C PHE A 73 -6.53 -2.31 18.63
N PHE A 74 -6.25 -3.38 17.88
CA PHE A 74 -7.05 -4.61 17.91
C PHE A 74 -6.98 -5.34 19.26
N PRO A 75 -5.81 -5.74 19.80
CA PRO A 75 -5.75 -6.40 21.10
C PRO A 75 -6.28 -5.50 22.23
N TRP A 76 -6.03 -4.19 22.16
CA TRP A 76 -6.64 -3.24 23.10
C TRP A 76 -8.18 -3.29 23.06
N ALA A 77 -8.78 -3.26 21.87
CA ALA A 77 -10.24 -3.30 21.71
C ALA A 77 -10.84 -4.61 22.23
N LEU A 78 -10.10 -5.72 22.14
CA LEU A 78 -10.53 -7.01 22.69
C LEU A 78 -10.55 -7.00 24.23
N VAL A 79 -9.51 -6.48 24.88
CA VAL A 79 -9.42 -6.45 26.35
C VAL A 79 -10.23 -5.31 27.00
N PHE A 80 -10.69 -4.34 26.21
CA PHE A 80 -11.47 -3.20 26.69
C PHE A 80 -12.72 -3.63 27.48
N LYS A 81 -13.38 -4.73 27.07
CA LYS A 81 -14.56 -5.26 27.76
C LYS A 81 -14.27 -5.73 29.18
N GLU A 82 -13.05 -6.20 29.44
CA GLU A 82 -12.66 -6.75 30.75
C GLU A 82 -12.07 -5.68 31.66
N MET A 83 -11.29 -4.75 31.10
CA MET A 83 -10.52 -3.76 31.87
C MET A 83 -11.20 -2.37 31.96
N GLY A 84 -12.19 -2.09 31.09
CA GLY A 84 -12.98 -0.85 31.11
C GLY A 84 -12.14 0.43 31.14
N LEU A 85 -12.26 1.21 32.21
CA LEU A 85 -11.62 2.52 32.36
C LEU A 85 -10.09 2.46 32.31
N THR A 86 -9.48 1.40 32.85
CA THR A 86 -8.03 1.25 32.86
C THR A 86 -7.49 1.07 31.44
N ALA A 87 -8.16 0.26 30.61
CA ALA A 87 -7.81 0.13 29.20
C ALA A 87 -7.99 1.45 28.44
N LEU A 88 -9.02 2.23 28.77
CA LEU A 88 -9.23 3.56 28.17
C LEU A 88 -8.06 4.51 28.45
N ILE A 89 -7.61 4.60 29.70
CA ILE A 89 -6.48 5.46 30.10
C ILE A 89 -5.18 5.03 29.38
N VAL A 90 -4.90 3.72 29.34
CA VAL A 90 -3.73 3.17 28.65
C VAL A 90 -3.76 3.53 27.16
N MET A 91 -4.93 3.45 26.50
CA MET A 91 -5.08 3.82 25.10
C MET A 91 -4.89 5.30 24.85
N PHE A 92 -5.40 6.16 25.73
CA PHE A 92 -5.17 7.60 25.63
C PHE A 92 -3.68 7.93 25.77
N ALA A 93 -2.98 7.29 26.72
CA ALA A 93 -1.54 7.45 26.87
C ALA A 93 -0.78 6.97 25.62
N TYR A 94 -1.21 5.85 25.05
CA TYR A 94 -0.62 5.27 23.83
C TYR A 94 -0.80 6.19 22.60
N ILE A 95 -2.04 6.64 22.34
CA ILE A 95 -2.32 7.62 21.28
C ILE A 95 -1.52 8.90 21.50
N PHE A 96 -1.39 9.37 22.74
CA PHE A 96 -0.62 10.57 23.05
C PHE A 96 0.85 10.46 22.63
N VAL A 97 1.49 9.31 22.87
CA VAL A 97 2.86 9.05 22.40
C VAL A 97 2.94 9.07 20.87
N ILE A 98 2.01 8.42 20.19
CA ILE A 98 1.94 8.40 18.72
C ILE A 98 1.79 9.82 18.16
N VAL A 99 0.89 10.63 18.72
CA VAL A 99 0.64 12.01 18.30
C VAL A 99 1.88 12.88 18.50
N ILE A 100 2.63 12.71 19.60
CA ILE A 100 3.91 13.41 19.79
C ILE A 100 4.92 13.03 18.71
N GLY A 101 5.06 11.73 18.42
CA GLY A 101 5.93 11.25 17.35
C GLY A 101 5.54 11.83 15.98
N PHE A 102 4.24 11.88 15.69
CA PHE A 102 3.70 12.50 14.47
C PHE A 102 4.07 13.98 14.36
N ILE A 103 3.81 14.76 15.42
CA ILE A 103 4.10 16.20 15.46
C ILE A 103 5.60 16.44 15.30
N TYR A 104 6.44 15.60 15.90
CA TYR A 104 7.89 15.67 15.73
C TYR A 104 8.31 15.43 14.27
N ALA A 105 7.81 14.37 13.65
CA ALA A 105 8.08 14.05 12.24
C ALA A 105 7.64 15.18 11.30
N TRP A 106 6.47 15.78 11.57
CA TRP A 106 5.99 16.95 10.85
C TRP A 106 6.95 18.13 10.99
N LYS A 107 7.33 18.49 12.22
CA LYS A 107 8.25 19.61 12.47
C LYS A 107 9.63 19.40 11.85
N LYS A 108 10.06 18.15 11.69
CA LYS A 108 11.30 17.79 10.99
C LYS A 108 11.21 17.81 9.47
N GLY A 109 10.04 18.10 8.90
CA GLY A 109 9.85 18.18 7.47
C GLY A 109 9.82 16.81 6.79
N ALA A 110 9.46 15.74 7.52
CA ALA A 110 9.44 14.38 6.95
C ALA A 110 8.43 14.20 5.80
N PHE A 111 7.51 15.14 5.63
CA PHE A 111 6.51 15.18 4.55
C PHE A 111 6.85 16.17 3.44
N VAL A 112 8.00 16.85 3.52
CA VAL A 112 8.49 17.74 2.46
C VAL A 112 9.38 16.93 1.54
N TRP A 113 9.11 16.98 0.24
CA TRP A 113 9.89 16.31 -0.79
C TRP A 113 10.36 17.35 -1.83
N ASP A 114 11.65 17.31 -2.15
CA ASP A 114 12.28 18.08 -3.23
C ASP A 114 12.67 17.17 -4.39
#